data_AF-A0AA86TEI8-F1
#
_entry.id   AF-A0AA86TEI8-F1
#
_cell.length_a   1.000
_cell.length_b   1.000
_cell.length_c   1.000
_cell.angle_alpha   90.00
_cell.angle_beta   90.00
_cell.angle_gamma   90.00
#
_symmetry.space_group_name_H-M   'P 1'
#
loop_
_entity.id
_entity.type
_entity.pdbx_description
1 polymer ?
#
loop_
_entity_poly.entity_id
_entity_poly.type
_entity_poly.pdbx_seq_one_letter_code
_entity_poly.pdbx_strand_id
1 'polypeptide(L)'
;MNGNMARDAYYSGEPLVLDDMFDRVELKLKWYGSKSVVKYPRCSIRRHSTYADVDGRKISYQKTFDTGGLSYGSQASRIGLLFVVNNIIFMALGLVIGYPIASASIKVLQGLWMGDLAALKGSCPNCGEEVFTFVKTDKADASPHRVDCHVCECLLEFRTKVEQSDLRLGRQWVYGHIYLVRRSRR
;
A
#
# COMPACT_ATOMS: atom_id res chain seq x y z
N MET A 1 -35.18 15.28 0.14
CA MET A 1 -34.68 15.90 1.38
C MET A 1 -33.99 17.19 0.99
N ASN A 2 -34.55 18.32 1.37
CA ASN A 2 -34.05 19.64 0.97
C ASN A 2 -32.76 19.95 1.75
N GLY A 3 -31.71 20.41 1.08
CA GLY A 3 -30.37 20.60 1.67
C GLY A 3 -30.30 21.56 2.85
N ASN A 4 -31.35 22.35 3.06
CA ASN A 4 -31.51 23.37 4.08
C ASN A 4 -31.61 22.74 5.49
N MET A 5 -32.29 21.60 5.60
CA MET A 5 -32.53 20.92 6.89
C MET A 5 -31.23 20.48 7.58
N ALA A 6 -30.25 20.00 6.80
CA ALA A 6 -28.96 19.60 7.34
C ALA A 6 -28.13 20.79 7.82
N ARG A 7 -28.23 21.92 7.12
CA ARG A 7 -27.52 23.15 7.47
C ARG A 7 -28.09 23.75 8.75
N ASP A 8 -29.41 23.83 8.85
CA ASP A 8 -30.07 24.48 9.99
C ASP A 8 -29.92 23.64 11.27
N ALA A 9 -29.92 22.30 11.16
CA ALA A 9 -29.60 21.38 12.27
C ALA A 9 -28.15 21.50 12.77
N TYR A 10 -27.20 21.78 11.87
CA TYR A 10 -25.80 22.01 12.24
C TYR A 10 -25.63 23.29 13.08
N TYR A 11 -26.32 24.37 12.70
CA TYR A 11 -26.28 25.64 13.45
C TYR A 11 -27.14 25.64 14.71
N SER A 12 -28.12 24.73 14.83
CA SER A 12 -28.94 24.58 16.04
C SER A 12 -28.29 23.75 17.14
N GLY A 13 -27.12 23.14 16.88
CA GLY A 13 -26.36 22.37 17.87
C GLY A 13 -26.85 20.93 18.09
N GLU A 14 -27.85 20.48 17.31
CA GLU A 14 -28.33 19.09 17.30
C GLU A 14 -28.01 18.44 15.96
N PRO A 15 -26.81 17.85 15.81
CA PRO A 15 -26.42 17.25 14.55
C PRO A 15 -27.27 16.00 14.28
N LEU A 16 -27.94 15.97 13.12
CA LEU A 16 -28.70 14.81 12.63
C LEU A 16 -27.85 13.53 12.50
N VAL A 17 -26.53 13.69 12.38
CA VAL A 17 -25.54 12.62 12.29
C VAL A 17 -24.33 13.03 13.14
N LEU A 18 -23.96 12.18 14.09
CA LEU A 18 -22.74 12.34 14.89
C LEU A 18 -21.49 12.18 14.00
N ASP A 19 -20.44 12.95 14.27
CA ASP A 19 -19.18 12.91 13.51
C ASP A 19 -18.61 11.49 13.42
N ASP A 20 -18.64 10.71 14.51
CA ASP A 20 -18.17 9.32 14.53
C ASP A 20 -18.93 8.40 13.57
N MET A 21 -20.25 8.64 13.41
CA MET A 21 -21.07 7.87 12.49
C MET A 21 -20.76 8.24 11.04
N PHE A 22 -20.53 9.52 10.78
CA PHE A 22 -20.13 10.02 9.47
C PHE A 22 -18.78 9.45 9.06
N ASP A 23 -17.79 9.50 9.96
CA ASP A 23 -16.45 8.95 9.72
C ASP A 23 -16.51 7.46 9.41
N ARG A 24 -17.31 6.68 10.16
CA ARG A 24 -17.49 5.24 9.90
C ARG A 24 -18.11 4.96 8.52
N VAL A 25 -19.10 5.76 8.11
CA VAL A 25 -19.73 5.62 6.79
C VAL A 25 -18.75 6.01 5.69
N GLU A 26 -17.99 7.08 5.89
CA GLU A 26 -16.94 7.51 4.97
C GLU A 26 -15.88 6.42 4.78
N LEU A 27 -15.38 5.82 5.86
CA LEU A 27 -14.40 4.74 5.81
C LEU A 27 -14.93 3.52 5.04
N LYS A 28 -16.18 3.11 5.30
CA LYS A 28 -16.81 2.01 4.54
C LYS A 28 -16.93 2.33 3.06
N LEU A 29 -17.36 3.54 2.72
CA LEU A 29 -17.52 3.95 1.32
C LEU A 29 -16.17 4.13 0.60
N LYS A 30 -15.11 4.56 1.31
CA LYS A 30 -13.72 4.52 0.81
C LYS A 30 -13.31 3.09 0.48
N TRP A 31 -13.60 2.14 1.37
CA TRP A 31 -13.31 0.73 1.16
C TRP A 31 -14.03 0.14 -0.06
N TYR A 32 -15.29 0.51 -0.28
CA TYR A 32 -16.04 0.13 -1.49
C TYR A 32 -15.58 0.86 -2.77
N GLY A 33 -14.63 1.80 -2.68
CA GLY A 33 -14.08 2.54 -3.83
C GLY A 33 -15.06 3.55 -4.43
N SER A 34 -16.00 4.07 -3.64
CA SER A 34 -17.00 5.03 -4.14
C SER A 34 -16.35 6.38 -4.49
N LYS A 35 -16.55 6.84 -5.74
CA LYS A 35 -16.07 8.14 -6.21
C LYS A 35 -16.64 9.32 -5.41
N SER A 36 -17.80 9.16 -4.79
CA SER A 36 -18.46 10.18 -3.98
C SER A 36 -17.69 10.55 -2.71
N VAL A 37 -16.74 9.71 -2.29
CA VAL A 37 -15.96 9.92 -1.07
C VAL A 37 -14.57 10.49 -1.35
N VAL A 38 -14.18 10.56 -2.61
CA VAL A 38 -12.94 11.25 -3.01
C VAL A 38 -13.14 12.75 -2.82
N LYS A 39 -12.50 13.30 -1.80
CA LYS A 39 -12.52 14.73 -1.52
C LYS A 39 -11.43 15.42 -2.36
N TYR A 40 -11.88 16.30 -3.25
CA TYR A 40 -11.05 17.29 -3.99
C TYR A 40 -10.28 18.21 -3.02
N PRO A 41 -9.27 19.00 -3.47
CA PRO A 41 -8.38 19.73 -2.58
C PRO A 41 -9.12 20.57 -1.54
N ARG A 42 -8.85 20.29 -0.26
CA ARG A 42 -9.45 20.93 0.92
C ARG A 42 -8.43 21.84 1.58
N CYS A 43 -8.89 22.91 2.20
CA CYS A 43 -8.05 23.75 3.05
C CYS A 43 -8.12 23.25 4.51
N SER A 44 -6.98 22.93 5.10
CA SER A 44 -6.89 22.71 6.54
C SER A 44 -6.74 24.05 7.24
N ILE A 45 -7.79 24.51 7.94
CA ILE A 45 -7.76 25.76 8.72
C ILE A 45 -6.69 25.66 9.82
N ARG A 46 -6.55 24.52 10.50
CA ARG A 46 -5.54 24.33 11.56
C ARG A 46 -4.10 24.44 11.08
N ARG A 47 -3.82 24.12 9.81
CA ARG A 47 -2.46 24.10 9.25
C ARG A 47 -2.19 25.19 8.22
N HIS A 48 -3.20 25.98 7.85
CA HIS A 48 -3.15 26.94 6.75
C HIS A 48 -2.56 26.33 5.46
N SER A 49 -2.92 25.07 5.16
CA SER A 49 -2.38 24.32 4.03
C SER A 49 -3.49 23.59 3.27
N THR A 50 -3.37 23.50 1.95
CA THR A 50 -4.26 22.66 1.13
C THR A 50 -3.83 21.20 1.21
N TYR A 51 -4.81 20.29 1.18
CA TYR A 51 -4.56 18.86 1.18
C TYR A 51 -5.53 18.11 0.28
N ALA A 52 -5.11 16.96 -0.24
CA ALA A 52 -5.95 16.03 -0.99
C ALA A 52 -5.89 14.64 -0.36
N ASP A 53 -6.92 13.83 -0.62
CA ASP A 53 -6.97 12.45 -0.16
C ASP A 53 -6.07 11.55 -1.02
N VAL A 54 -5.45 10.57 -0.36
CA VAL A 54 -4.51 9.63 -0.96
C VAL A 54 -4.99 8.22 -0.66
N ASP A 55 -5.13 7.42 -1.72
CA ASP A 55 -5.43 5.99 -1.60
C ASP A 55 -4.12 5.21 -1.50
N GLY A 56 -4.06 4.27 -0.55
CA GLY A 56 -2.86 3.51 -0.25
C GLY A 56 -3.12 2.01 -0.33
N ARG A 57 -2.33 1.35 -1.16
CA ARG A 57 -2.35 -0.11 -1.28
C ARG A 57 -1.05 -0.67 -0.74
N LYS A 58 -1.14 -1.62 0.19
CA LYS A 58 0.01 -2.44 0.57
C LYS A 58 0.37 -3.37 -0.57
N ILE A 59 1.64 -3.38 -0.92
CA ILE A 59 2.17 -4.34 -1.89
C ILE A 59 2.48 -5.61 -1.13
N SER A 60 1.63 -6.64 -1.29
CA SER A 60 1.92 -7.99 -0.81
C SER A 60 2.36 -8.84 -1.99
N TYR A 61 3.58 -9.34 -1.96
CA TYR A 61 4.06 -10.32 -2.91
C TYR A 61 3.51 -11.70 -2.50
N GLN A 62 2.40 -12.09 -3.12
CA GLN A 62 1.83 -13.43 -2.99
C GLN A 62 2.86 -14.45 -3.51
N LYS A 63 3.44 -15.25 -2.63
CA LYS A 63 4.29 -16.37 -3.03
C LYS A 63 3.40 -17.53 -3.46
N THR A 64 3.19 -17.71 -4.75
CA THR A 64 2.77 -19.01 -5.31
C THR A 64 4.03 -19.81 -5.63
N PHE A 65 4.59 -20.46 -4.62
CA PHE A 65 5.52 -21.57 -4.83
C PHE A 65 4.74 -22.85 -4.53
N ASP A 66 3.77 -23.14 -5.38
CA ASP A 66 3.18 -24.47 -5.42
C ASP A 66 4.21 -25.37 -6.11
N THR A 67 4.90 -26.11 -5.26
CA THR A 67 5.84 -27.18 -5.58
C THR A 67 5.29 -28.01 -6.74
N GLY A 68 5.89 -27.83 -7.93
CA GLY A 68 5.67 -28.71 -9.06
C GLY A 68 6.03 -30.13 -8.63
N GLY A 69 5.01 -30.94 -8.32
CA GLY A 69 5.16 -32.36 -8.07
C GLY A 69 5.73 -33.01 -9.32
N LEU A 70 7.05 -33.23 -9.33
CA LEU A 70 7.71 -34.06 -10.33
C LEU A 70 7.24 -35.51 -10.11
N SER A 71 6.24 -35.93 -10.88
CA SER A 71 5.88 -37.33 -11.00
C SER A 71 6.97 -38.02 -11.83
N TYR A 72 7.94 -38.63 -11.15
CA TYR A 72 8.95 -39.45 -11.80
C TYR A 72 8.41 -40.88 -11.93
N GLY A 73 7.80 -41.19 -13.07
CA GLY A 73 7.32 -42.53 -13.41
C GLY A 73 8.49 -43.51 -13.49
N SER A 74 8.44 -44.56 -12.66
CA SER A 74 9.47 -45.59 -12.58
C SER A 74 9.21 -46.75 -13.54
N GLN A 75 10.09 -46.97 -14.53
CA GLN A 75 10.36 -48.30 -15.06
C GLN A 75 11.88 -48.51 -15.09
N ALA A 76 12.35 -49.40 -14.21
CA ALA A 76 13.76 -49.60 -13.91
C ALA A 76 14.38 -50.70 -14.79
N SER A 77 15.41 -50.34 -15.56
CA SER A 77 16.40 -51.26 -16.10
C SER A 77 17.79 -50.87 -15.54
N ARG A 78 18.75 -51.80 -15.43
CA ARG A 78 20.05 -51.58 -14.73
C ARG A 78 20.88 -50.42 -15.30
N ILE A 79 20.70 -50.10 -16.58
CA ILE A 79 21.29 -48.90 -17.24
C ILE A 79 20.61 -47.61 -16.75
N GLY A 80 19.31 -47.68 -16.46
CA GLY A 80 18.53 -46.59 -15.87
C GLY A 80 18.91 -46.28 -14.42
N LEU A 81 19.45 -47.23 -13.66
CA LEU A 81 19.87 -46.99 -12.27
C LEU A 81 21.11 -46.07 -12.20
N LEU A 82 22.12 -46.29 -13.05
CA LEU A 82 23.28 -45.38 -13.14
C LEU A 82 22.88 -44.00 -13.66
N PHE A 83 21.94 -43.94 -14.61
CA PHE A 83 21.39 -42.68 -15.09
C PHE A 83 20.64 -41.94 -13.97
N VAL A 84 19.81 -42.63 -13.18
CA VAL A 84 19.10 -42.05 -12.03
C VAL A 84 20.07 -41.55 -10.97
N VAL A 85 21.11 -42.32 -10.63
CA VAL A 85 22.12 -41.89 -9.64
C VAL A 85 22.90 -40.67 -10.13
N ASN A 86 23.36 -40.65 -11.38
CA ASN A 86 24.06 -39.49 -11.94
C ASN A 86 23.16 -38.24 -12.01
N ASN A 87 21.88 -38.39 -12.37
CA ASN A 87 20.94 -37.27 -12.37
C ASN A 87 20.64 -36.77 -10.96
N ILE A 88 20.50 -37.65 -9.97
CA ILE A 88 20.34 -37.25 -8.56
C ILE A 88 21.58 -36.49 -8.08
N ILE A 89 22.79 -36.96 -8.44
CA ILE A 89 24.03 -36.26 -8.11
C ILE A 89 24.10 -34.89 -8.78
N PHE A 90 23.70 -34.78 -10.06
CA PHE A 90 23.70 -33.51 -10.78
C PHE A 90 22.68 -32.52 -10.21
N MET A 91 21.49 -33.00 -9.83
CA MET A 91 20.47 -32.21 -9.16
C MET A 91 20.91 -31.79 -7.75
N ALA A 92 21.55 -32.68 -6.99
CA ALA A 92 22.09 -32.38 -5.67
C ALA A 92 23.24 -31.37 -5.73
N LEU A 93 24.17 -31.53 -6.67
CA LEU A 93 25.26 -30.57 -6.92
C LEU A 93 24.69 -29.22 -7.41
N GLY A 94 23.71 -29.25 -8.30
CA GLY A 94 23.00 -28.06 -8.76
C GLY A 94 22.29 -27.32 -7.62
N LEU A 95 21.71 -28.04 -6.66
CA LEU A 95 21.13 -27.45 -5.45
C LEU A 95 22.20 -26.93 -4.51
N VAL A 96 23.30 -27.63 -4.26
CA VAL A 96 24.38 -27.17 -3.37
C VAL A 96 25.09 -25.93 -3.93
N ILE A 97 25.26 -25.84 -5.25
CA ILE A 97 25.90 -24.70 -5.92
C ILE A 97 24.89 -23.56 -6.17
N GLY A 98 23.63 -23.88 -6.49
CA GLY A 98 22.58 -22.90 -6.77
C GLY A 98 21.93 -22.30 -5.52
N TYR A 99 21.83 -23.06 -4.43
CA TYR A 99 21.26 -22.60 -3.15
C TYR A 99 21.98 -21.39 -2.54
N PRO A 100 23.33 -21.26 -2.52
CA PRO A 100 23.98 -20.05 -2.01
C PRO A 100 23.66 -18.82 -2.88
N ILE A 101 23.54 -18.98 -4.20
CA ILE A 101 23.21 -17.89 -5.14
C ILE A 101 21.75 -17.45 -4.97
N ALA A 102 20.83 -18.41 -4.88
CA ALA A 102 19.42 -18.14 -4.65
C ALA A 102 19.14 -17.58 -3.24
N SER A 103 19.81 -18.10 -2.20
CA SER A 103 19.62 -17.66 -0.81
C SER A 103 20.18 -16.27 -0.53
N ALA A 104 21.27 -15.87 -1.19
CA ALA A 104 21.78 -14.49 -1.14
C ALA A 104 20.75 -13.50 -1.70
N SER A 105 20.07 -13.89 -2.78
CA SER A 105 19.03 -13.08 -3.43
C SER A 105 17.77 -12.96 -2.56
N ILE A 106 17.39 -14.03 -1.85
CA ILE A 106 16.23 -14.05 -0.95
C ILE A 106 16.40 -13.06 0.21
N LYS A 107 17.61 -12.83 0.75
CA LYS A 107 17.81 -11.87 1.86
C LYS A 107 17.60 -10.41 1.45
N VAL A 108 18.07 -10.03 0.26
CA VAL A 108 17.83 -8.69 -0.30
C VAL A 108 16.34 -8.50 -0.58
N LEU A 109 15.70 -9.54 -1.14
CA LEU A 109 14.26 -9.54 -1.38
C LEU A 109 13.47 -9.53 -0.07
N GLN A 110 13.92 -10.21 0.99
CA GLN A 110 13.22 -10.27 2.27
C GLN A 110 13.07 -8.88 2.91
N GLY A 111 14.04 -7.99 2.72
CA GLY A 111 13.95 -6.59 3.16
C GLY A 111 12.89 -5.77 2.40
N LEU A 112 12.72 -6.01 1.10
CA LEU A 112 11.62 -5.45 0.29
C LEU A 112 10.28 -6.16 0.55
N TRP A 113 10.33 -7.43 0.95
CA TRP A 113 9.20 -8.35 1.10
C TRP A 113 8.53 -8.29 2.47
N MET A 114 9.09 -7.56 3.44
CA MET A 114 8.58 -7.49 4.82
C MET A 114 7.30 -6.66 4.97
N GLY A 115 6.45 -6.55 3.94
CA GLY A 115 5.06 -6.08 4.06
C GLY A 115 4.85 -4.63 4.49
N ASP A 116 5.93 -3.85 4.54
CA ASP A 116 5.90 -2.47 5.02
C ASP A 116 5.82 -1.44 3.91
N LEU A 117 5.92 -1.80 2.63
CA LEU A 117 5.75 -0.81 1.56
C LEU A 117 4.27 -0.62 1.21
N ALA A 118 3.78 0.58 1.45
CA ALA A 118 2.52 1.06 0.90
C ALA A 118 2.80 1.97 -0.30
N ALA A 119 2.22 1.63 -1.45
CA ALA A 119 2.15 2.52 -2.59
C ALA A 119 0.97 3.47 -2.38
N LEU A 120 1.26 4.76 -2.32
CA LEU A 120 0.30 5.83 -2.18
C LEU A 120 0.09 6.50 -3.52
N LYS A 121 -1.18 6.66 -3.91
CA LYS A 121 -1.62 7.38 -5.09
C LYS A 121 -2.49 8.57 -4.66
N GLY A 122 -2.15 9.78 -5.10
CA GLY A 122 -2.96 10.97 -4.84
C GLY A 122 -2.75 12.05 -5.89
N SER A 123 -3.66 13.03 -5.91
CA SER A 123 -3.57 14.18 -6.82
C SER A 123 -2.86 15.35 -6.16
N CYS A 124 -2.05 16.09 -6.92
CA CYS A 124 -1.41 17.29 -6.46
C CYS A 124 -2.47 18.37 -6.14
N PRO A 125 -2.49 18.96 -4.92
CA PRO A 125 -3.45 19.99 -4.56
C PRO A 125 -3.24 21.33 -5.30
N ASN A 126 -2.14 21.48 -6.04
CA ASN A 126 -1.84 22.69 -6.82
C ASN A 126 -2.23 22.54 -8.30
N CYS A 127 -1.71 21.52 -9.00
CA CYS A 127 -1.95 21.34 -10.44
C CYS A 127 -2.92 20.20 -10.80
N GLY A 128 -3.34 19.38 -9.84
CA GLY A 128 -4.23 18.24 -10.06
C GLY A 128 -3.55 16.96 -10.58
N GLU A 129 -2.26 17.00 -10.89
CA GLU A 129 -1.51 15.87 -11.45
C GLU A 129 -1.43 14.67 -10.49
N GLU A 130 -1.41 13.43 -11.02
CA GLU A 130 -1.25 12.22 -10.20
C GLU A 130 0.21 12.06 -9.74
N VAL A 131 0.40 11.92 -8.42
CA VAL A 131 1.71 11.70 -7.80
C VAL A 131 1.68 10.38 -7.03
N PHE A 132 2.74 9.61 -7.21
CA PHE A 132 2.93 8.31 -6.57
C PHE A 132 4.12 8.38 -5.61
N THR A 133 3.97 7.78 -4.43
CA THR A 133 5.09 7.60 -3.51
C THR A 133 5.00 6.26 -2.80
N PHE A 134 6.15 5.68 -2.49
CA PHE A 134 6.25 4.46 -1.69
C PHE A 134 6.65 4.84 -0.28
N VAL A 135 5.77 4.56 0.68
CA VAL A 135 5.99 4.89 2.10
C VAL A 135 6.09 3.62 2.90
N LYS A 136 7.07 3.59 3.82
CA LYS A 136 7.23 2.49 4.78
C LYS A 136 6.20 2.61 5.91
N THR A 137 5.40 1.57 6.15
CA THR A 137 4.26 1.61 7.09
C THR A 137 4.67 1.56 8.55
N ASP A 138 5.85 1.01 8.85
CA ASP A 138 6.49 0.99 10.17
C ASP A 138 7.02 2.36 10.61
N LYS A 139 7.17 3.32 9.68
CA LYS A 139 7.58 4.72 9.95
C LYS A 139 6.49 5.75 9.68
N ALA A 140 5.23 5.33 9.59
CA ALA A 140 4.10 6.21 9.27
C ALA A 140 3.99 7.46 10.19
N ASP A 141 4.38 7.33 11.47
CA ASP A 141 4.34 8.44 12.44
C ASP A 141 5.67 9.19 12.60
N ALA A 142 6.80 8.61 12.18
CA ALA A 142 8.13 9.10 12.58
C ALA A 142 8.74 10.14 11.63
N SER A 143 8.39 10.12 10.33
CA SER A 143 8.93 11.11 9.39
C SER A 143 7.96 11.39 8.23
N PRO A 144 7.52 12.65 8.05
CA PRO A 144 6.75 13.03 6.88
C PRO A 144 7.59 12.82 5.60
N HIS A 145 7.07 12.05 4.65
CA HIS A 145 7.73 11.86 3.36
C HIS A 145 7.46 13.07 2.47
N ARG A 146 8.53 13.74 2.07
CA ARG A 146 8.47 14.92 1.21
C ARG A 146 8.90 14.58 -0.20
N VAL A 147 8.08 14.95 -1.17
CA VAL A 147 8.32 14.73 -2.60
C VAL A 147 7.88 15.98 -3.36
N ASP A 148 8.63 16.37 -4.38
CA ASP A 148 8.24 17.48 -5.24
C ASP A 148 7.31 16.99 -6.36
N CYS A 149 6.29 17.77 -6.70
CA CYS A 149 5.44 17.48 -7.86
C CYS A 149 6.27 17.55 -9.14
N HIS A 150 6.17 16.54 -10.01
CA HIS A 150 6.94 16.51 -11.25
C HIS A 150 6.48 17.55 -12.30
N VAL A 151 5.25 18.07 -12.19
CA VAL A 151 4.70 19.09 -13.12
C VAL A 151 4.88 20.51 -12.58
N CYS A 152 4.48 20.76 -11.33
CA CYS A 152 4.47 22.11 -10.77
C CYS A 152 5.57 22.38 -9.75
N GLU A 153 6.48 21.43 -9.51
CA GLU A 153 7.62 21.51 -8.59
C GLU A 153 7.27 21.94 -7.15
N CYS A 154 5.99 21.83 -6.78
CA CYS A 154 5.53 22.15 -5.44
C CYS A 154 5.94 21.05 -4.47
N LEU A 155 6.38 21.44 -3.27
CA LEU A 155 6.75 20.53 -2.21
C LEU A 155 5.49 19.91 -1.60
N LEU A 156 5.39 18.59 -1.64
CA LEU A 156 4.26 17.82 -1.13
C LEU A 156 4.71 16.98 0.08
N GLU A 157 3.89 16.97 1.12
CA GLU A 157 4.10 16.17 2.32
C GLU A 157 3.03 15.08 2.42
N PHE A 158 3.46 13.83 2.30
CA PHE A 158 2.59 12.66 2.46
C PHE A 158 2.54 12.23 3.92
N ARG A 159 1.31 12.10 4.44
CA ARG A 159 1.05 11.50 5.74
C ARG A 159 0.11 10.33 5.57
N THR A 160 0.52 9.17 6.06
CA THR A 160 -0.28 7.96 6.08
C THR A 160 -0.87 7.73 7.45
N LYS A 161 -2.09 7.23 7.48
CA LYS A 161 -2.68 6.58 8.63
C LYS A 161 -2.94 5.14 8.24
N VAL A 162 -2.35 4.23 8.99
CA VAL A 162 -2.57 2.80 8.80
C VAL A 162 -3.74 2.43 9.68
N GLU A 163 -4.85 2.01 9.08
CA GLU A 163 -5.90 1.34 9.83
C GLU A 163 -5.96 -0.13 9.51
N GLN A 164 -6.05 -0.91 10.57
CA GLN A 164 -6.19 -2.35 10.50
C GLN A 164 -7.67 -2.65 10.35
N SER A 165 -8.06 -3.34 9.28
CA SER A 165 -9.44 -3.77 9.09
C SER A 165 -9.81 -4.83 10.13
N ASP A 166 -10.92 -4.63 10.84
CA ASP A 166 -11.50 -5.60 11.80
C ASP A 166 -12.04 -6.90 11.16
N LEU A 167 -11.94 -7.07 9.84
CA LEU A 167 -12.46 -8.24 9.14
C LEU A 167 -11.37 -9.31 8.95
N ARG A 168 -11.74 -10.55 9.29
CA ARG A 168 -10.97 -11.83 9.26
C ARG A 168 -10.24 -12.18 7.95
N LEU A 169 -10.18 -11.28 6.98
CA LEU A 169 -9.55 -11.44 5.65
C LEU A 169 -8.16 -10.81 5.55
N GLY A 170 -7.61 -10.23 6.63
CA GLY A 170 -6.20 -9.81 6.70
C GLY A 170 -5.78 -8.74 5.69
N ARG A 171 -6.73 -8.06 5.03
CA ARG A 171 -6.43 -6.98 4.08
C ARG A 171 -6.28 -5.66 4.83
N GLN A 172 -5.06 -5.41 5.29
CA GLN A 172 -4.66 -4.11 5.81
C GLN A 172 -4.67 -3.08 4.67
N TRP A 173 -5.42 -2.00 4.85
CA TRP A 173 -5.53 -0.90 3.89
C TRP A 173 -4.88 0.34 4.49
N VAL A 174 -4.30 1.20 3.66
CA VAL A 174 -3.58 2.39 4.13
C VAL A 174 -4.25 3.58 3.47
N TYR A 175 -4.61 4.59 4.25
CA TYR A 175 -5.11 5.84 3.69
C TYR A 175 -4.19 6.97 4.11
N GLY A 176 -4.23 8.08 3.37
CA GLY A 176 -3.39 9.20 3.70
C GLY A 176 -3.93 10.51 3.19
N HIS A 177 -3.19 11.56 3.52
CA HIS A 177 -3.39 12.90 2.98
C HIS A 177 -2.06 13.43 2.45
N ILE A 178 -2.14 14.11 1.32
CA ILE A 178 -1.03 14.85 0.73
C ILE A 178 -1.25 16.33 1.01
N TYR A 179 -0.29 16.98 1.68
CA TYR A 179 -0.35 18.39 2.02
C TYR A 179 0.57 19.20 1.11
N LEU A 180 0.08 20.35 0.64
CA LEU A 180 0.92 21.36 0.01
C LEU A 180 1.73 22.07 1.09
N VAL A 181 3.06 21.99 1.00
CA VAL A 181 3.96 22.68 1.93
C VAL A 181 4.63 23.83 1.20
N ARG A 182 4.61 25.02 1.81
CA ARG A 182 5.42 26.13 1.31
C ARG A 182 6.90 25.86 1.63
N ARG A 183 7.76 25.95 0.61
CA ARG A 183 9.21 26.01 0.81
C ARG A 183 9.50 27.25 1.66
N SER A 184 9.95 27.05 2.89
CA SER A 184 10.52 28.15 3.68
C SER A 184 11.81 28.57 2.97
N ARG A 185 11.78 29.73 2.31
CA ARG A 185 12.99 30.39 1.84
C ARG A 185 13.76 30.82 3.09
N ARG A 186 14.81 30.07 3.45
CA ARG A 186 15.89 30.58 4.30
C ARG A 186 16.75 31.51 3.47
#